data_AF-A0A7V1FWE0-F1
#
_entry.id   AF-A0A7V1FWE0-F1
#
_cell.length_a   1.000
_cell.length_b   1.000
_cell.length_c   1.000
_cell.angle_alpha   90.00
_cell.angle_beta   90.00
_cell.angle_gamma   90.00
#
_symmetry.space_group_name_H-M   'P 1'
#
loop_
_entity.id
_entity.type
_entity.pdbx_description
1 polymer ?
#
loop_
_entity_poly.entity_id
_entity_poly.type
_entity_poly.pdbx_seq_one_letter_code
_entity_poly.pdbx_strand_id
1 'polypeptide(L)'
;MNIKKIAIVLVIIIFVSGFILFDLGQYFSLSYIKESQQKFDLLYAEHRALVIASYMLIYIIMAALSLPGAIVMGLAGGALFGFVVGTIAVSFSSTIGATLACFVSRFILRDWIQGKFGDR
;
A
#
# COMPACT_ATOMS: atom_id res chain seq x y z
N MET A 1 -4.31 32.77 -21.05
CA MET A 1 -4.58 31.39 -20.61
C MET A 1 -4.26 31.30 -19.12
N ASN A 2 -5.22 30.92 -18.26
CA ASN A 2 -5.06 30.97 -16.81
C ASN A 2 -3.81 30.19 -16.35
N ILE A 3 -2.93 30.84 -15.58
CA ILE A 3 -1.67 30.28 -15.05
C ILE A 3 -1.87 28.91 -14.39
N LYS A 4 -3.03 28.67 -13.76
CA LYS A 4 -3.42 27.39 -13.17
C LYS A 4 -3.52 26.25 -14.20
N LYS A 5 -4.01 26.52 -15.41
CA LYS A 5 -4.08 25.53 -16.50
C LYS A 5 -2.69 25.18 -17.03
N ILE A 6 -1.79 26.16 -17.10
CA ILE A 6 -0.41 25.95 -17.53
C ILE A 6 0.36 25.10 -16.51
N ALA A 7 0.17 25.35 -15.20
CA ALA A 7 0.76 24.56 -14.13
C ALA A 7 0.30 23.08 -14.16
N ILE A 8 -1.00 22.84 -14.37
CA ILE A 8 -1.54 21.46 -14.48
C ILE A 8 -0.93 20.74 -15.69
N VAL A 9 -0.85 21.40 -16.84
CA VAL A 9 -0.25 20.81 -18.05
C VAL A 9 1.23 20.49 -17.84
N LEU A 10 1.98 21.36 -17.17
CA LEU A 10 3.38 21.12 -16.82
C LEU A 10 3.55 19.92 -15.88
N VAL A 11 2.71 19.78 -14.86
CA VAL A 11 2.75 18.62 -13.95
C VAL A 11 2.47 17.31 -14.70
N ILE A 12 1.47 17.32 -15.59
CA ILE A 12 1.15 16.15 -16.42
C ILE A 12 2.33 15.80 -17.34
N ILE A 13 2.96 16.78 -17.99
CA ILE A 13 4.12 16.57 -18.86
C ILE A 13 5.31 16.02 -18.08
N ILE A 14 5.55 16.50 -16.85
CA ILE A 14 6.61 15.97 -15.98
C ILE A 14 6.31 14.52 -15.59
N PHE A 15 5.07 14.20 -15.24
CA PHE A 15 4.65 12.83 -14.91
C PHE A 15 4.81 11.87 -16.09
N VAL A 16 4.36 12.29 -17.28
CA VAL A 16 4.44 11.48 -18.51
C VAL A 16 5.90 11.32 -18.95
N SER A 17 6.70 12.39 -18.90
CA SER A 17 8.14 12.33 -19.21
C SER A 17 8.88 11.44 -18.22
N GLY A 18 8.54 11.52 -16.94
CA GLY A 18 9.07 10.63 -15.91
C GLY A 18 8.73 9.16 -16.19
N PHE A 19 7.50 8.87 -16.60
CA PHE A 19 7.04 7.52 -16.95
C PHE A 19 7.80 6.91 -18.14
N ILE A 20 8.17 7.74 -19.12
CA ILE A 20 8.92 7.31 -20.33
C ILE A 20 10.42 7.19 -20.03
N LEU A 21 11.01 8.14 -19.29
CA LEU A 21 12.45 8.11 -18.92
C LEU A 21 12.80 6.98 -17.96
N PHE A 22 11.86 6.56 -17.10
CA PHE A 22 12.05 5.40 -16.21
C PHE A 22 11.85 4.05 -16.91
N ASP A 23 11.58 4.03 -18.22
CA ASP A 23 11.44 2.82 -19.05
C ASP A 23 10.41 1.80 -18.49
N LEU A 24 9.31 2.30 -17.92
CA LEU A 24 8.21 1.48 -17.41
C LEU A 24 7.52 0.65 -18.51
N GLY A 25 7.79 0.95 -19.79
CA GLY A 25 7.32 0.17 -20.93
C GLY A 25 7.87 -1.27 -20.95
N GLN A 26 9.10 -1.49 -20.47
CA GLN A 26 9.68 -2.84 -20.39
C GLN A 26 9.02 -3.70 -19.29
N TYR A 27 8.57 -3.07 -18.19
CA TYR A 27 7.75 -3.73 -17.16
C TYR A 27 6.31 -4.01 -17.62
N PHE A 28 5.81 -3.23 -18.59
CA PHE A 28 4.51 -3.45 -19.25
C PHE A 28 4.58 -4.42 -20.44
N SER A 29 5.77 -4.92 -20.78
CA SER A 29 5.93 -5.94 -21.82
C SER A 29 5.18 -7.21 -21.42
N LEU A 30 4.34 -7.71 -22.32
CA LEU A 30 3.53 -8.90 -22.10
C LEU A 30 4.39 -10.11 -21.68
N SER A 31 5.63 -10.20 -22.16
CA SER A 31 6.57 -11.26 -21.80
C SER A 31 7.11 -11.12 -20.38
N TYR A 32 7.39 -9.91 -19.91
CA TYR A 32 7.88 -9.66 -18.54
C TYR A 32 6.78 -9.87 -17.50
N ILE A 33 5.56 -9.40 -17.81
CA ILE A 33 4.38 -9.66 -16.97
C ILE A 33 4.12 -11.17 -16.87
N LYS A 34 4.22 -11.92 -17.98
CA LYS A 34 3.96 -13.36 -18.01
C LYS A 34 5.04 -14.17 -17.27
N GLU A 35 6.31 -13.78 -17.36
CA GLU A 35 7.41 -14.44 -16.64
C GLU A 35 7.37 -14.13 -15.13
N SER A 36 7.08 -12.87 -14.76
CA SER A 36 6.85 -12.50 -13.35
C SER A 36 5.62 -13.20 -12.77
N GLN A 37 4.54 -13.36 -13.55
CA GLN A 37 3.34 -14.07 -13.12
C GLN A 37 3.62 -15.55 -12.86
N GLN A 38 4.39 -16.23 -13.71
CA GLN A 38 4.78 -17.64 -13.50
C GLN A 38 5.67 -17.84 -12.27
N LYS A 39 6.63 -16.94 -12.02
CA LYS A 39 7.46 -16.99 -10.80
C LYS A 39 6.63 -16.72 -9.54
N PHE A 40 5.69 -15.79 -9.61
CA PHE A 40 4.80 -15.49 -8.48
C PHE A 40 3.81 -16.63 -8.23
N ASP A 41 3.27 -17.25 -9.27
CA ASP A 41 2.36 -18.40 -9.16
C ASP A 41 3.06 -19.63 -8.59
N LEU A 42 4.32 -19.89 -8.94
CA LEU A 42 5.11 -20.97 -8.35
C LEU A 42 5.38 -20.72 -6.85
N LEU A 43 5.84 -19.51 -6.49
CA LEU A 43 6.03 -19.11 -5.08
C LEU A 43 4.72 -19.13 -4.28
N TYR A 44 3.62 -18.70 -4.91
CA TYR A 44 2.30 -18.70 -4.29
C TYR A 44 1.74 -20.11 -4.14
N ALA A 45 2.01 -21.01 -5.09
CA ALA A 45 1.63 -22.42 -4.98
C ALA A 45 2.42 -23.14 -3.90
N GLU A 46 3.73 -22.86 -3.76
CA GLU A 46 4.62 -23.53 -2.83
C GLU A 46 4.49 -22.99 -1.39
N HIS A 47 4.28 -21.67 -1.23
CA HIS A 47 4.30 -20.99 0.07
C HIS A 47 3.14 -20.02 0.27
N ARG A 48 1.94 -20.39 -0.19
CA ARG A 48 0.71 -19.57 -0.12
C ARG A 48 0.49 -18.87 1.22
N ALA A 49 0.62 -19.62 2.31
CA ALA A 49 0.39 -19.12 3.66
C ALA A 49 1.41 -18.05 4.08
N LEU A 50 2.69 -18.23 3.74
CA LEU A 50 3.75 -17.27 4.06
C LEU A 50 3.59 -15.96 3.26
N VAL A 51 3.23 -16.05 1.98
CA VAL A 51 3.01 -14.87 1.15
C VAL A 51 1.82 -14.05 1.68
N ILE A 52 0.71 -14.71 2.01
CA ILE A 52 -0.46 -14.03 2.60
C ILE A 52 -0.11 -13.45 3.99
N ALA A 53 0.58 -14.21 4.85
CA ALA A 53 0.97 -13.74 6.18
C ALA A 53 1.90 -12.51 6.13
N SER A 54 2.89 -12.51 5.23
CA SER A 54 3.79 -11.37 5.05
C SER A 54 3.05 -10.13 4.54
N TYR A 55 2.16 -10.28 3.55
CA TYR A 55 1.30 -9.20 3.08
C TYR A 55 0.43 -8.65 4.22
N MET A 56 -0.21 -9.54 4.98
CA MET A 56 -1.07 -9.16 6.11
C MET A 56 -0.29 -8.37 7.16
N LEU A 57 0.95 -8.78 7.47
CA LEU A 57 1.81 -8.13 8.45
C LEU A 57 2.20 -6.72 7.99
N ILE A 58 2.59 -6.56 6.73
CA ILE A 58 2.92 -5.25 6.16
C ILE A 58 1.68 -4.34 6.16
N TYR A 59 0.51 -4.86 5.76
CA TYR A 59 -0.74 -4.12 5.79
C TYR A 59 -1.11 -3.67 7.22
N ILE A 60 -0.96 -4.56 8.21
CA ILE A 60 -1.21 -4.24 9.63
C ILE A 60 -0.32 -3.08 10.08
N ILE A 61 0.98 -3.10 9.75
CA ILE A 61 1.91 -2.02 10.10
C ILE A 61 1.48 -0.72 9.43
N MET A 62 1.17 -0.75 8.13
CA MET A 62 0.73 0.44 7.41
C MET A 62 -0.56 1.03 7.98
N ALA A 63 -1.53 0.17 8.32
CA ALA A 63 -2.77 0.58 8.95
C ALA A 63 -2.56 1.11 10.38
N ALA A 64 -1.72 0.45 11.19
CA ALA A 64 -1.41 0.86 12.55
C ALA A 64 -0.70 2.21 12.62
N LEU A 65 0.21 2.48 11.68
CA LEU A 65 0.90 3.77 11.54
C LEU A 65 0.09 4.81 10.76
N SER A 66 -1.10 4.45 10.24
CA SER A 66 -1.91 5.29 9.35
C SER A 66 -1.12 5.88 8.17
N LEU A 67 -0.24 5.08 7.57
CA LEU A 67 0.59 5.52 6.45
C LEU A 67 -0.26 5.73 5.18
N PRO A 68 -0.01 6.81 4.41
CA PRO A 68 -0.63 7.00 3.10
C PRO A 68 -0.17 5.87 2.17
N GLY A 69 -1.11 5.03 1.72
CA GLY A 69 -0.82 3.87 0.87
C GLY A 69 -1.56 2.59 1.27
N ALA A 70 -2.18 2.53 2.45
CA ALA A 70 -2.96 1.36 2.88
C ALA A 70 -4.09 1.01 1.87
N ILE A 71 -4.74 2.03 1.28
CA ILE A 71 -5.76 1.84 0.24
C ILE A 71 -5.19 1.15 -1.00
N VAL A 72 -4.01 1.58 -1.46
CA VAL A 72 -3.34 0.99 -2.63
C VAL A 72 -2.96 -0.46 -2.34
N MET A 73 -2.47 -0.73 -1.12
CA MET A 73 -2.18 -2.08 -0.63
C MET A 73 -3.42 -2.97 -0.59
N GLY A 74 -4.57 -2.45 -0.17
CA GLY A 74 -5.83 -3.18 -0.17
C GLY A 74 -6.28 -3.59 -1.57
N LEU A 75 -6.17 -2.68 -2.54
CA LEU A 75 -6.42 -2.96 -3.95
C LEU A 75 -5.43 -3.97 -4.52
N ALA A 76 -4.15 -3.85 -4.16
CA ALA A 76 -3.11 -4.81 -4.55
C ALA A 76 -3.39 -6.21 -4.00
N GLY A 77 -3.88 -6.33 -2.76
CA GLY A 77 -4.25 -7.62 -2.17
C GLY A 77 -5.39 -8.32 -2.92
N GLY A 78 -6.41 -7.55 -3.33
CA GLY A 78 -7.50 -8.06 -4.17
C GLY A 78 -7.03 -8.50 -5.56
N ALA A 79 -6.08 -7.79 -6.15
CA ALA A 79 -5.50 -8.13 -7.45
C ALA A 79 -4.52 -9.32 -7.40
N LEU A 80 -3.71 -9.43 -6.34
CA LEU A 80 -2.67 -10.44 -6.19
C LEU A 80 -3.20 -11.79 -5.70
N PHE A 81 -4.15 -11.79 -4.76
CA PHE A 81 -4.65 -13.03 -4.12
C PHE A 81 -6.02 -13.46 -4.62
N GLY A 82 -6.63 -12.66 -5.50
CA GLY A 82 -8.02 -12.79 -5.91
C GLY A 82 -8.98 -12.14 -4.91
N PHE A 83 -10.19 -11.85 -5.38
CA PHE A 83 -11.18 -11.07 -4.65
C PHE A 83 -11.48 -11.64 -3.25
N VAL A 84 -11.82 -12.93 -3.14
CA VAL A 84 -12.23 -13.53 -1.86
C VAL A 84 -11.10 -13.54 -0.84
N VAL A 85 -9.92 -14.04 -1.22
CA VAL A 85 -8.77 -14.16 -0.32
C VAL A 85 -8.23 -12.78 0.05
N GLY A 86 -8.15 -11.87 -0.92
CA GLY A 86 -7.73 -10.49 -0.70
C GLY A 86 -8.67 -9.76 0.25
N THR A 87 -9.99 -9.85 0.07
CA THR A 87 -10.96 -9.22 0.98
C THR A 87 -10.87 -9.76 2.40
N ILE A 88 -10.76 -11.08 2.58
CA ILE A 88 -10.59 -11.68 3.91
C ILE A 88 -9.30 -11.19 4.56
N ALA A 89 -8.16 -11.31 3.86
CA ALA A 89 -6.86 -10.90 4.37
C ALA A 89 -6.85 -9.41 4.77
N VAL A 90 -7.34 -8.53 3.88
CA VAL A 90 -7.43 -7.08 4.13
C VAL A 90 -8.35 -6.76 5.30
N SER A 91 -9.50 -7.44 5.43
CA SER A 91 -10.46 -7.15 6.50
C SER A 91 -9.88 -7.50 7.89
N PHE A 92 -9.26 -8.67 8.01
CA PHE A 92 -8.57 -9.08 9.24
C PHE A 92 -7.39 -8.16 9.55
N SER A 93 -6.52 -7.89 8.57
CA SER A 93 -5.38 -6.99 8.75
C SER A 93 -5.79 -5.57 9.12
N SER A 94 -6.87 -5.04 8.53
CA SER A 94 -7.38 -3.71 8.85
C SER A 94 -7.91 -3.62 10.27
N THR A 95 -8.59 -4.68 10.75
CA THR A 95 -9.14 -4.71 12.12
C THR A 95 -8.02 -4.75 13.15
N ILE A 96 -7.00 -5.58 12.91
CA ILE A 96 -5.82 -5.68 13.78
C ILE A 96 -5.03 -4.37 13.75
N GLY A 97 -4.79 -3.81 12.56
CA GLY A 97 -4.09 -2.53 12.40
C GLY A 97 -4.79 -1.38 13.12
N ALA A 98 -6.12 -1.27 12.99
CA ALA A 98 -6.91 -0.26 13.71
C ALA A 98 -6.86 -0.46 15.23
N THR A 99 -6.91 -1.71 15.69
CA THR A 99 -6.78 -2.03 17.13
C THR A 99 -5.42 -1.62 17.66
N LEU A 100 -4.34 -1.90 16.91
CA LEU A 100 -2.99 -1.48 17.25
C LEU A 100 -2.83 0.05 17.21
N ALA A 101 -3.41 0.74 16.23
CA ALA A 101 -3.40 2.20 16.18
C ALA A 101 -4.05 2.81 17.44
N CYS A 102 -5.20 2.28 17.85
CA CYS A 102 -5.87 2.67 19.09
C CYS A 102 -5.00 2.38 20.33
N PHE A 103 -4.31 1.24 20.36
CA PHE A 103 -3.43 0.86 21.47
C PHE A 103 -2.21 1.79 21.55
N VAL A 104 -1.53 2.04 20.43
CA VAL A 104 -0.40 2.97 20.32
C VAL A 104 -0.82 4.38 20.73
N SER A 105 -1.97 4.86 20.26
CA SER A 105 -2.50 6.17 20.65
C SER A 105 -2.78 6.26 22.16
N ARG A 106 -3.26 5.17 22.77
CA ARG A 106 -3.66 5.15 24.18
C ARG A 106 -2.50 4.97 25.16
N PHE A 107 -1.46 4.25 24.77
CA PHE A 107 -0.34 3.92 25.67
C PHE A 107 0.95 4.64 25.34
N ILE A 108 1.28 4.85 24.05
CA ILE A 108 2.55 5.45 23.63
C ILE A 108 2.43 6.96 23.48
N LEU A 109 1.36 7.46 22.87
CA LEU A 109 1.18 8.90 22.68
C LEU A 109 0.59 9.62 23.92
N ARG A 110 0.12 8.88 24.92
CA ARG A 110 -0.54 9.47 26.10
C ARG A 110 0.36 10.45 26.83
N ASP A 111 1.58 10.03 27.17
CA ASP A 111 2.51 10.86 27.93
C ASP A 111 3.02 12.04 27.08
N TRP A 112 3.21 11.84 25.78
CA TRP A 112 3.60 12.91 24.85
C TRP A 112 2.51 13.98 24.68
N ILE A 113 1.24 13.56 24.56
CA ILE A 113 0.09 14.47 24.47
C ILE A 113 -0.13 15.18 25.81
N GLN A 114 -0.07 14.47 26.94
CA GLN A 114 -0.19 15.09 28.26
C GLN A 114 0.94 16.09 28.54
N GLY A 115 2.17 15.79 28.15
CA GLY A 115 3.29 16.74 28.29
C GLY A 115 3.19 17.96 27.37
N LYS A 116 2.51 17.85 26.22
CA LYS A 116 2.39 18.94 25.22
C LYS A 116 1.12 19.78 25.37
N PHE A 117 0.04 19.20 25.88
CA PHE A 117 -1.28 19.83 25.96
C PHE A 117 -1.90 19.83 27.37
N GLY A 118 -1.27 19.19 28.36
CA GLY A 118 -1.80 19.14 29.73
C GLY A 118 -1.72 20.46 30.51
N ASP A 119 -1.03 21.46 29.97
CA ASP A 119 -0.89 22.81 30.53
C ASP A 119 -1.98 23.80 30.04
N ARG A 120 -3.11 23.28 29.53
CA ARG A 120 -4.28 24.08 29.12
C ARG A 120 -5.57 23.53 29.71
#